data_AF-A0A523X2F3-F1
#
_entry.id   AF-A0A523X2F3-F1
#
_cell.length_a   1.000
_cell.length_b   1.000
_cell.length_c   1.000
_cell.angle_alpha   90.00
_cell.angle_beta   90.00
_cell.angle_gamma   90.00
#
_symmetry.space_group_name_H-M   'P 1'
#
loop_
_entity.id
_entity.type
_entity.pdbx_description
1 polymer ?
#
loop_
_entity_poly.entity_id
_entity_poly.type
_entity_poly.pdbx_seq_one_letter_code
_entity_poly.pdbx_strand_id
1 'polypeptide(L)'
;MVRMISPIVKRGAKVKTGKGFSIDELREAGLNVGEARHLGVPVDQRRSTSYPENVEGLKEWVEEARKEGFRVPKTRQSSKGQRGRAFRGMTSS
;
A
#
# COMPACT_ATOMS: atom_id res chain seq x y z
N MET A 1 1.42 16.72 9.84
CA MET A 1 2.81 16.32 10.10
C MET A 1 2.99 14.96 9.47
N VAL A 2 3.93 14.77 8.53
CA VAL A 2 4.12 13.44 7.90
C VAL A 2 4.91 12.58 8.88
N ARG A 3 4.26 11.63 9.56
CA ARG A 3 4.95 10.64 10.39
C ARG A 3 5.59 9.61 9.47
N MET A 4 6.89 9.72 9.24
CA MET A 4 7.64 8.75 8.44
C MET A 4 7.96 7.51 9.28
N ILE A 5 7.20 6.44 9.09
CA ILE A 5 7.57 5.12 9.58
C ILE A 5 8.56 4.48 8.58
N SER A 6 9.63 3.88 9.10
CA SER A 6 10.63 3.18 8.29
C SER A 6 10.76 1.73 8.75
N PRO A 7 10.81 0.74 7.84
CA PRO A 7 10.94 -0.64 8.22
C PRO A 7 12.38 -0.99 8.58
N ILE A 8 12.52 -2.00 9.43
CA ILE A 8 13.79 -2.59 9.81
C ILE A 8 14.07 -3.77 8.89
N VAL A 9 15.24 -3.79 8.26
CA VAL A 9 15.68 -4.86 7.35
C VAL A 9 16.95 -5.48 7.89
N LYS A 10 16.95 -6.82 7.99
CA LYS A 10 18.07 -7.60 8.51
C LYS A 10 18.80 -8.27 7.34
N ARG A 11 20.08 -7.95 7.14
CA ARG A 11 20.96 -8.63 6.15
C ARG A 11 22.13 -9.29 6.89
N GLY A 12 22.01 -10.58 7.14
CA GLY A 12 22.94 -11.30 8.02
C GLY A 12 22.90 -10.70 9.43
N ALA A 13 24.06 -10.39 10.01
CA ALA A 13 24.17 -9.77 11.32
C ALA A 13 23.89 -8.25 11.33
N LYS A 14 23.68 -7.60 10.17
CA LYS A 14 23.49 -6.15 10.09
C LYS A 14 22.01 -5.80 10.03
N VAL A 15 21.58 -4.97 10.98
CA VAL A 15 20.25 -4.34 10.98
C VAL A 15 20.37 -2.97 10.31
N LYS A 16 19.47 -2.67 9.36
CA LYS A 16 19.44 -1.41 8.64
C LYS A 16 18.01 -0.89 8.51
N THR A 17 17.89 0.42 8.40
CA THR A 17 16.64 1.05 7.98
C THR A 17 16.41 0.78 6.50
N GLY A 18 15.31 0.12 6.17
CA GLY A 18 14.89 -0.13 4.80
C GLY A 18 14.36 1.13 4.12
N LYS A 19 14.40 1.15 2.78
CA LYS A 19 13.85 2.25 1.98
C LYS A 19 12.33 2.39 2.13
N GLY A 20 11.63 1.28 2.31
CA GLY A 20 10.17 1.21 2.42
C GLY A 20 9.69 -0.21 2.72
N PHE A 21 8.41 -0.35 3.01
CA PHE A 21 7.74 -1.61 3.33
C PHE A 21 7.54 -2.45 2.07
N SER A 22 7.70 -3.75 2.22
CA SER A 22 7.41 -4.72 1.15
C SER A 22 5.91 -4.79 0.87
N ILE A 23 5.55 -5.33 -0.29
CA ILE A 23 4.15 -5.54 -0.66
C ILE A 23 3.47 -6.51 0.31
N ASP A 24 4.20 -7.54 0.76
CA ASP A 24 3.66 -8.56 1.66
C ASP A 24 3.39 -7.99 3.06
N GLU A 25 4.30 -7.17 3.60
CA GLU A 25 4.09 -6.49 4.90
C GLU A 25 2.89 -5.54 4.85
N LEU A 26 2.74 -4.77 3.76
CA LEU A 26 1.57 -3.90 3.57
C LEU A 26 0.28 -4.72 3.52
N ARG A 27 0.30 -5.85 2.80
CA ARG A 27 -0.86 -6.74 2.66
C ARG A 27 -1.25 -7.37 4.00
N GLU A 28 -0.28 -7.79 4.81
CA GLU A 28 -0.52 -8.31 6.16
C GLU A 28 -1.04 -7.26 7.14
N ALA A 29 -0.66 -5.99 6.96
CA ALA A 29 -1.23 -4.87 7.69
C ALA A 29 -2.60 -4.40 7.14
N GLY A 30 -3.11 -5.04 6.09
CA GLY A 30 -4.39 -4.71 5.48
C GLY A 30 -4.39 -3.42 4.66
N LEU A 31 -3.22 -2.99 4.17
CA LEU A 31 -3.05 -1.84 3.30
C LEU A 31 -2.77 -2.26 1.87
N ASN A 32 -3.37 -1.55 0.90
CA ASN A 32 -2.91 -1.59 -0.48
C ASN A 32 -1.76 -0.59 -0.70
N VAL A 33 -0.93 -0.81 -1.73
CA VAL A 33 0.18 0.08 -2.13
C VAL A 33 -0.31 1.52 -2.36
N GLY A 34 -1.49 1.68 -2.95
CA GLY A 34 -2.09 3.00 -3.17
C GLY A 34 -2.46 3.71 -1.86
N GLU A 35 -3.03 2.96 -0.91
CA GLU A 35 -3.42 3.47 0.41
C GLU A 35 -2.19 3.82 1.24
N ALA A 36 -1.19 2.96 1.26
CA ALA A 36 0.10 3.18 1.90
C ALA A 36 0.78 4.46 1.40
N ARG A 37 0.81 4.67 0.06
CA ARG A 37 1.34 5.91 -0.52
C ARG A 37 0.56 7.15 -0.12
N HIS A 38 -0.76 7.04 -0.01
CA HIS A 38 -1.60 8.16 0.40
C HIS A 38 -1.40 8.51 1.88
N LEU A 39 -1.18 7.50 2.71
CA LEU A 39 -0.81 7.62 4.12
C LEU A 39 0.60 8.18 4.32
N GLY A 40 1.43 8.28 3.27
CA GLY A 40 2.83 8.68 3.38
C GLY A 40 3.75 7.56 3.88
N VAL A 41 3.28 6.31 3.84
CA VAL A 41 4.10 5.13 4.13
C VAL A 41 5.02 4.86 2.93
N PRO A 42 6.35 4.79 3.13
CA PRO A 42 7.27 4.47 2.05
C PRO A 42 7.10 3.00 1.62
N VAL A 43 6.96 2.75 0.32
CA VAL A 43 6.76 1.41 -0.24
C VAL A 43 7.95 1.00 -1.10
N ASP A 44 8.49 -0.20 -0.84
CA ASP A 44 9.52 -0.85 -1.63
C ASP A 44 8.94 -2.07 -2.36
N GLN A 45 8.48 -1.85 -3.60
CA GLN A 45 7.84 -2.88 -4.42
C GLN A 45 8.80 -3.98 -4.89
N ARG A 46 10.12 -3.78 -4.79
CA ARG A 46 11.12 -4.73 -5.27
C ARG A 46 11.51 -5.75 -4.20
N ARG A 47 11.16 -5.50 -2.93
CA ARG A 47 11.46 -6.41 -1.81
C ARG A 47 10.32 -7.41 -1.63
N SER A 48 10.68 -8.70 -1.59
CA SER A 48 9.78 -9.82 -1.28
C SER A 48 9.92 -10.34 0.16
N THR A 49 10.87 -9.83 0.93
CA THR A 49 11.06 -10.25 2.34
C THR A 49 10.10 -9.48 3.24
N SER A 50 9.35 -10.22 4.05
CA SER A 50 8.53 -9.71 5.15
C SER A 50 9.17 -9.98 6.51
N TYR A 51 9.02 -9.04 7.44
CA TYR A 51 9.41 -9.23 8.83
C TYR A 51 8.22 -8.94 9.76
N PRO A 52 7.91 -9.82 10.73
CA PRO A 52 6.76 -9.65 11.61
C PRO A 52 6.85 -8.38 12.46
N GLU A 53 8.06 -8.02 12.93
CA GLU A 53 8.33 -6.78 13.67
C GLU A 53 7.87 -5.53 12.91
N ASN A 54 8.05 -5.52 11.58
CA ASN A 54 7.62 -4.40 10.73
C ASN A 54 6.10 -4.38 10.56
N VAL A 55 5.46 -5.55 10.48
CA VAL A 55 4.01 -5.68 10.29
C VAL A 55 3.27 -5.19 11.53
N GLU A 56 3.75 -5.54 12.73
CA GLU A 56 3.18 -5.06 13.99
C GLU A 56 3.29 -3.54 14.11
N GLY A 57 4.48 -2.98 13.91
CA GLY A 57 4.66 -1.52 13.94
C GLY A 57 3.83 -0.79 12.88
N LEU A 58 3.65 -1.39 11.70
CA LEU A 58 2.79 -0.83 10.65
C LEU A 58 1.30 -0.86 11.06
N LYS A 59 0.82 -1.92 11.71
CA LYS A 59 -0.57 -2.00 12.20
C LYS A 59 -0.85 -0.94 13.25
N GLU A 60 0.03 -0.78 14.23
CA GLU A 60 -0.10 0.25 15.27
C GLU A 60 -0.14 1.65 14.66
N TRP A 61 0.76 1.92 13.72
CA TRP A 61 0.82 3.19 13.00
C TRP A 61 -0.46 3.47 12.21
N VAL A 62 -1.04 2.46 11.55
CA VAL A 62 -2.30 2.60 10.81
C VAL A 62 -3.46 2.89 11.77
N GLU A 63 -3.51 2.23 12.91
CA GLU A 63 -4.55 2.47 13.92
C GLU A 63 -4.45 3.88 14.51
N GLU A 64 -3.23 4.39 14.74
CA GLU A 64 -3.02 5.78 15.15
C GLU A 64 -3.44 6.77 14.06
N ALA A 65 -3.05 6.52 12.80
CA ALA A 65 -3.42 7.35 11.66
C ALA A 65 -4.95 7.41 11.43
N ARG A 66 -5.66 6.30 11.69
CA ARG A 66 -7.12 6.24 11.65
C ARG A 66 -7.77 7.06 12.77
N LYS A 67 -7.22 7.01 13.99
CA LYS A 67 -7.71 7.82 15.12
C LYS A 67 -7.57 9.31 14.88
N GLU A 68 -6.49 9.74 14.22
CA GLU A 68 -6.31 11.16 13.84
C GLU A 68 -7.22 11.64 12.70
N GLY A 69 -8.14 10.79 12.23
CA GLY A 69 -9.22 11.21 11.32
C GLY A 69 -8.81 11.23 9.84
N PHE A 70 -7.73 10.54 9.47
CA PHE A 70 -7.33 10.46 8.07
C PHE A 70 -8.30 9.56 7.28
N ARG A 71 -9.09 10.17 6.40
CA ARG A 71 -9.93 9.45 5.44
C ARG A 71 -9.09 9.02 4.25
N VAL A 72 -8.87 7.72 4.11
CA VAL A 72 -8.31 7.16 2.87
C VAL A 72 -9.33 7.41 1.75
N PRO A 73 -9.03 8.20 0.72
CA PRO A 73 -9.91 8.34 -0.42
C PRO A 73 -10.00 6.97 -1.08
N LYS A 74 -11.23 6.47 -1.21
CA LYS A 74 -11.50 5.18 -1.84
C LYS A 74 -10.84 5.18 -3.22
N THR A 75 -10.01 4.18 -3.50
CA THR A 75 -9.37 4.04 -4.81
C THR A 75 -10.47 4.12 -5.87
N ARG A 76 -10.42 5.13 -6.75
CA ARG A 76 -11.26 5.16 -7.96
C ARG A 76 -10.82 3.98 -8.83
N GLN A 77 -11.37 2.80 -8.57
CA GLN A 77 -11.29 1.70 -9.53
C GLN A 77 -12.09 2.16 -10.75
N SER A 78 -11.40 2.74 -11.72
CA SER A 78 -11.98 2.91 -13.05
C SER A 78 -12.25 1.50 -13.56
N SER A 79 -13.52 1.09 -13.62
CA SER A 79 -13.89 -0.03 -14.46
C SER A 79 -13.28 0.23 -15.84
N LYS A 80 -12.52 -0.74 -16.39
CA LYS A 80 -11.92 -0.62 -17.72
C LYS A 80 -12.97 -0.02 -18.65
N GLY A 81 -12.70 1.15 -19.22
CA GLY A 81 -13.57 1.75 -20.23
C GLY A 81 -13.82 0.72 -21.34
N GLN A 82 -15.07 0.57 -21.77
CA GLN A 82 -15.43 -0.35 -22.84
C GLN A 82 -14.58 -0.02 -24.08
N ARG A 83 -13.60 -0.89 -24.40
CA ARG A 83 -12.81 -0.77 -25.63
C ARG A 83 -13.60 -1.41 -26.77
N GLY A 84 -14.02 -0.58 -27.72
CA GLY A 84 -14.72 -0.98 -28.94
C GLY A 84 -16.25 -0.95 -28.81
N ARG A 85 -16.91 -0.12 -29.63
CA ARG A 85 -18.37 -0.11 -29.81
C ARG A 85 -18.86 -1.19 -30.77
N ALA A 86 -18.00 -1.65 -31.67
CA ALA A 86 -18.38 -2.37 -32.90
C ALA A 86 -18.72 -3.86 -32.75
N PHE A 87 -18.94 -4.39 -31.55
CA PHE A 87 -19.21 -5.84 -31.38
C PHE A 87 -20.25 -6.18 -30.31
N ARG A 88 -21.18 -5.28 -30.03
CA ARG A 88 -22.22 -5.51 -28.99
C ARG A 88 -23.62 -5.04 -29.37
N GLY A 89 -23.93 -4.92 -30.67
CA GLY A 89 -25.27 -4.54 -31.13
C GLY A 89 -25.75 -3.16 -30.65
N MET A 90 -24.83 -2.24 -30.35
CA MET A 90 -25.16 -0.88 -29.87
C MET A 90 -25.30 0.15 -30.99
N THR A 91 -25.00 -0.21 -32.23
CA THR A 91 -25.36 0.59 -33.40
C THR A 91 -26.74 0.14 -33.85
N SER A 92 -27.74 1.02 -33.75
CA SER A 92 -29.05 0.80 -34.37
C SER A 92 -28.89 0.64 -35.89
N SER A 93 -29.46 -0.42 -36.45
CA SER A 93 -29.65 -0.61 -37.90
C SER A 93 -30.57 0.46 -38.48
#